data_AF-K1S743-F1
#
_entry.id   AF-K1S743-F1
#
_cell.length_a   1.000
_cell.length_b   1.000
_cell.length_c   1.000
_cell.angle_alpha   90.00
_cell.angle_beta   90.00
_cell.angle_gamma   90.00
#
_symmetry.space_group_name_H-M   'P 1'
#
loop_
_entity.id
_entity.type
_entity.pdbx_description
1 polymer ?
#
loop_
_entity_poly.entity_id
_entity_poly.type
_entity_poly.pdbx_seq_one_letter_code
_entity_poly.pdbx_strand_id
1 'polypeptide(L)'
;TKEEGMNWGMMRGIWSSVADLAVVQAQDVLGLGHEARMNTPATLGGNWCWRALPGAFTPELAQKLHDAMELYGRLPEEPAAEPDETEKSEDAEKAAEPKT
;
A
#
# COMPACT_ATOMS: atom_id res chain seq x y z
N THR A 1 -17.99 4.30 -11.13
CA THR A 1 -19.19 4.96 -11.73
C THR A 1 -18.81 6.33 -12.29
N LYS A 2 -19.73 7.14 -12.85
CA LYS A 2 -19.39 8.53 -13.23
C LYS A 2 -18.91 9.36 -12.02
N GLU A 3 -19.47 9.08 -10.84
CA GLU A 3 -19.14 9.75 -9.58
C GLU A 3 -17.74 9.41 -9.05
N GLU A 4 -17.28 8.18 -9.31
CA GLU A 4 -15.95 7.70 -8.89
C GLU A 4 -14.82 8.38 -9.67
N GLY A 5 -15.08 8.87 -10.89
CA GLY A 5 -14.05 9.39 -11.80
C GLY A 5 -13.36 8.29 -12.60
N MET A 6 -12.81 8.66 -13.76
CA MET A 6 -12.23 7.69 -14.71
C MET A 6 -10.95 7.05 -14.16
N ASN A 7 -10.10 7.81 -13.45
CA ASN A 7 -8.86 7.31 -12.86
C ASN A 7 -9.12 6.27 -11.76
N TRP A 8 -9.98 6.58 -10.78
CA TRP A 8 -10.34 5.62 -9.72
C TRP A 8 -11.12 4.42 -10.27
N GLY A 9 -11.96 4.63 -11.29
CA GLY A 9 -12.64 3.53 -11.97
C GLY A 9 -11.68 2.54 -12.65
N MET A 10 -10.56 3.02 -13.21
CA MET A 10 -9.50 2.16 -13.74
C MET A 10 -8.72 1.46 -12.64
N MET A 11 -8.31 2.19 -11.58
CA MET A 11 -7.60 1.61 -10.44
C MET A 11 -8.43 0.50 -9.76
N ARG A 12 -9.74 0.68 -9.66
CA ARG A 12 -10.67 -0.36 -9.18
C ARG A 12 -10.53 -1.66 -9.97
N GLY A 13 -10.48 -1.59 -11.30
CA GLY A 13 -10.29 -2.78 -12.14
C GLY A 13 -8.91 -3.43 -11.99
N ILE A 14 -7.87 -2.62 -11.76
CA ILE A 14 -6.51 -3.09 -11.46
C ILE A 14 -6.52 -3.86 -10.14
N TRP A 15 -7.08 -3.28 -9.08
CA TRP A 15 -7.09 -3.87 -7.74
C TRP A 15 -8.03 -5.08 -7.65
N SER A 16 -9.15 -5.08 -8.37
CA SER A 16 -10.07 -6.24 -8.40
C SER A 16 -9.59 -7.41 -9.27
N SER A 17 -8.45 -7.27 -9.95
CA SER A 17 -7.91 -8.32 -10.81
C SER A 17 -7.32 -9.48 -10.00
N VAL A 18 -7.14 -10.62 -10.67
CA VAL A 18 -6.50 -11.82 -10.09
C VAL A 18 -4.96 -11.76 -10.08
N ALA A 19 -4.37 -10.61 -10.42
CA ALA A 19 -2.92 -10.45 -10.43
C ALA A 19 -2.36 -10.43 -9.00
N ASP A 20 -1.28 -11.18 -8.78
CA ASP A 20 -0.56 -11.25 -7.50
C ASP A 20 -0.04 -9.86 -7.08
N LEU A 21 0.41 -9.05 -8.05
CA LEU A 21 0.88 -7.69 -7.84
C LEU A 21 0.08 -6.68 -8.67
N ALA A 22 -0.45 -5.67 -8.01
CA ALA A 22 -1.13 -4.54 -8.61
C ALA A 22 -0.39 -3.24 -8.25
N VAL A 23 0.07 -2.50 -9.25
CA VAL A 23 0.78 -1.23 -9.06
C VAL A 23 0.03 -0.13 -9.82
N VAL A 24 -0.16 1.01 -9.16
CA VAL A 24 -0.75 2.23 -9.74
C VAL A 24 0.21 3.39 -9.57
N GLN A 25 0.12 4.40 -10.44
CA GLN A 25 0.98 5.57 -10.33
C GLN A 25 0.47 6.52 -9.23
N ALA A 26 1.37 7.20 -8.54
CA ALA A 26 0.98 8.20 -7.55
C ALA A 26 0.13 9.34 -8.16
N GLN A 27 0.39 9.68 -9.43
CA GLN A 27 -0.40 10.63 -10.20
C GLN A 27 -1.87 10.20 -10.35
N ASP A 28 -2.13 8.91 -10.56
CA ASP A 28 -3.49 8.36 -10.71
C ASP A 28 -4.26 8.43 -9.39
N VAL A 29 -3.58 8.09 -8.29
CA VAL A 29 -4.11 8.21 -6.93
C VAL A 29 -4.53 9.65 -6.62
N LEU A 30 -3.69 10.61 -7.00
CA LEU A 30 -3.95 12.04 -6.84
C LEU A 30 -4.92 12.61 -7.88
N GLY A 31 -5.28 11.84 -8.92
CA GLY A 31 -6.18 12.28 -9.98
C GLY A 31 -5.63 13.43 -10.83
N LEU A 32 -4.31 13.48 -11.02
CA LEU A 32 -3.65 14.54 -11.79
C LEU A 32 -3.78 14.31 -13.31
N GLY A 33 -3.69 15.40 -14.07
CA GLY A 33 -3.76 15.39 -15.52
C GLY A 33 -2.40 15.24 -16.21
N HIS A 34 -2.36 15.65 -17.48
CA HIS A 34 -1.17 15.55 -18.32
C HIS A 34 0.05 16.32 -17.78
N GLU A 35 -0.18 17.37 -16.98
CA GLU A 35 0.86 18.15 -16.32
C GLU A 35 1.72 17.33 -15.35
N ALA A 36 1.21 16.19 -14.88
CA ALA A 36 1.93 15.31 -13.97
C ALA A 36 2.67 14.16 -14.67
N ARG A 37 2.69 14.13 -16.00
CA ARG A 37 3.33 13.07 -16.78
C ARG A 37 4.83 13.02 -16.46
N MET A 38 5.29 11.85 -16.01
CA MET A 38 6.69 11.65 -15.65
C MET A 38 7.62 11.69 -16.87
N ASN A 39 7.22 11.09 -17.99
CA ASN A 39 8.07 11.02 -19.18
C ASN A 39 7.23 11.00 -20.46
N THR A 40 7.66 11.76 -21.46
CA THR A 40 7.21 11.68 -22.85
C THR A 40 8.37 11.12 -23.69
N PRO A 41 8.27 9.88 -24.18
CA PRO A 41 9.35 9.28 -24.98
C PRO A 41 9.72 10.13 -26.20
N ALA A 42 11.01 10.12 -26.55
CA ALA A 42 11.57 10.84 -27.69
C ALA A 42 11.43 12.38 -27.65
N THR A 43 11.26 12.98 -26.46
CA THR A 43 11.31 14.44 -26.28
C THR A 43 12.55 14.87 -25.49
N LEU A 44 13.02 16.10 -25.76
CA LEU A 44 14.10 16.74 -25.00
C LEU A 44 13.50 17.76 -24.04
N GLY A 45 13.94 17.71 -22.77
CA GLY A 45 13.48 18.62 -21.70
C GLY A 45 12.11 18.26 -21.10
N GLY A 46 11.86 18.73 -19.87
CA GLY A 46 10.57 18.59 -19.18
C GLY A 46 10.23 17.21 -18.62
N ASN A 47 10.98 16.16 -18.99
CA ASN A 47 10.82 14.81 -18.46
C ASN A 47 11.47 14.66 -17.07
N TRP A 48 10.97 13.72 -16.28
CA TRP A 48 11.48 13.32 -14.96
C TRP A 48 11.46 14.45 -13.91
N CYS A 49 10.62 15.46 -14.13
CA CYS A 49 10.54 16.64 -13.26
C CYS A 49 9.34 16.62 -12.31
N TRP A 50 8.42 15.66 -12.43
CA TRP A 50 7.23 15.64 -11.59
C TRP A 50 7.59 15.41 -10.12
N ARG A 51 6.96 16.20 -9.25
CA ARG A 51 7.08 16.09 -7.79
C ARG A 51 5.72 16.30 -7.16
N ALA A 52 5.37 15.47 -6.19
CA ALA A 52 4.20 15.71 -5.37
C ALA A 52 4.36 17.03 -4.58
N LEU A 53 3.28 17.78 -4.45
CA LEU A 53 3.25 18.96 -3.59
C LEU A 53 3.27 18.54 -2.11
N PRO A 54 3.84 19.38 -1.22
CA PRO A 54 3.72 19.15 0.21
C PRO A 54 2.25 18.97 0.61
N GLY A 55 1.95 17.90 1.35
CA GLY A 55 0.58 17.59 1.80
C GLY A 55 -0.33 16.99 0.74
N ALA A 56 0.16 16.66 -0.47
CA ALA A 56 -0.67 16.03 -1.50
C ALA A 56 -1.27 14.68 -1.07
N PHE A 57 -0.53 13.91 -0.25
CA PHE A 57 -1.00 12.65 0.32
C PHE A 57 -1.59 12.91 1.70
N THR A 58 -2.90 13.11 1.76
CA THR A 58 -3.62 13.41 3.00
C THR A 58 -4.01 12.14 3.76
N PRO A 59 -4.30 12.22 5.07
CA PRO A 59 -4.85 11.09 5.82
C PRO A 59 -6.14 10.53 5.22
N GLU A 60 -7.01 11.38 4.67
CA GLU A 60 -8.27 10.96 4.03
C GLU A 60 -8.01 10.16 2.75
N LEU A 61 -7.00 10.56 1.97
CA LEU A 61 -6.58 9.82 0.79
C LEU A 61 -5.97 8.47 1.17
N ALA A 62 -5.17 8.43 2.23
CA ALA A 62 -4.61 7.19 2.77
C ALA A 62 -5.73 6.25 3.25
N GLN A 63 -6.74 6.75 3.96
CA GLN A 63 -7.89 5.96 4.38
C GLN A 63 -8.67 5.42 3.18
N LYS A 64 -8.95 6.27 2.17
CA LYS A 64 -9.63 5.83 0.95
C LYS A 64 -8.87 4.71 0.21
N LEU A 65 -7.54 4.79 0.18
CA LEU A 65 -6.70 3.72 -0.37
C LEU A 65 -6.76 2.46 0.49
N HIS A 66 -6.69 2.60 1.81
CA HIS A 66 -6.81 1.47 2.74
C HIS A 66 -8.13 0.72 2.54
N ASP A 67 -9.26 1.43 2.51
CA ASP A 67 -10.59 0.84 2.31
C ASP A 67 -10.67 0.09 0.97
N ALA A 68 -10.04 0.63 -0.08
CA ALA A 68 -9.97 -0.05 -1.37
C ALA A 68 -9.08 -1.30 -1.32
N MET A 69 -7.95 -1.25 -0.63
CA MET A 69 -7.07 -2.42 -0.47
C MET A 69 -7.75 -3.50 0.36
N GLU A 70 -8.48 -3.13 1.41
CA GLU A 70 -9.30 -4.04 2.22
C GLU A 70 -10.36 -4.73 1.37
N LEU A 71 -11.16 -3.95 0.63
CA LEU A 71 -12.24 -4.45 -0.22
C LEU A 71 -11.75 -5.45 -1.27
N TYR A 72 -10.54 -5.25 -1.82
CA TYR A 72 -9.97 -6.10 -2.86
C TYR A 72 -8.96 -7.12 -2.33
N GLY A 73 -8.84 -7.32 -1.01
CA GLY A 73 -7.97 -8.33 -0.41
C GLY A 73 -6.48 -8.08 -0.64
N ARG A 74 -6.05 -6.81 -0.59
CA ARG A 74 -4.68 -6.35 -0.84
C ARG A 74 -4.05 -5.64 0.37
N LEU A 75 -4.66 -5.75 1.54
CA LEU A 75 -3.97 -5.38 2.78
C LEU A 75 -2.81 -6.34 3.04
N PRO A 76 -1.72 -5.88 3.67
CA PRO A 76 -0.70 -6.80 4.18
C PRO A 76 -1.34 -7.81 5.14
N GLU A 77 -0.82 -9.04 5.15
CA GLU A 77 -1.17 -9.99 6.21
C GLU A 77 -0.85 -9.34 7.57
N GLU A 78 -1.73 -9.51 8.56
CA GLU A 78 -1.39 -9.09 9.92
C GLU A 78 -0.08 -9.77 10.31
N PRO A 79 0.88 -9.03 10.89
CA PRO A 79 2.07 -9.68 11.41
C PRO A 79 1.61 -10.76 12.38
N ALA A 80 2.07 -12.00 12.16
CA ALA A 80 1.89 -13.06 13.13
C ALA A 80 2.30 -12.49 14.49
N ALA A 81 1.40 -12.59 15.48
CA ALA A 81 1.67 -12.07 16.81
C ALA A 81 3.07 -12.54 17.23
N GLU A 82 3.97 -11.59 17.53
CA GLU A 82 5.28 -11.92 18.05
C GLU A 82 5.06 -12.87 19.24
N PRO A 83 5.68 -14.06 19.28
CA PRO A 83 5.49 -14.98 20.37
C PRO A 83 5.85 -14.26 21.68
N ASP A 84 4.94 -14.32 22.64
CA ASP A 84 5.10 -13.67 23.93
C ASP A 84 6.41 -14.14 24.58
N GLU A 85 7.31 -13.21 24.89
CA GLU A 85 8.62 -13.53 25.47
C GLU A 85 8.49 -14.19 26.85
N THR A 86 7.30 -14.18 27.45
CA THR A 86 6.99 -14.87 28.72
C THR A 86 7.04 -16.40 28.60
N GLU A 87 6.81 -16.99 27.43
CA GLU A 87 6.85 -18.46 27.27
C GLU A 87 8.30 -19.01 27.33
N LYS A 88 9.32 -18.19 27.03
CA LYS A 88 10.73 -18.63 27.13
C LYS A 88 11.21 -18.79 28.57
N SER A 89 10.61 -18.11 29.54
CA SER A 89 11.06 -18.18 30.94
C SER A 89 10.58 -19.42 31.68
N GLU A 90 9.40 -19.95 31.35
CA GLU A 90 8.83 -21.10 32.07
C GLU A 90 9.55 -22.42 31.69
N ASP A 91 9.94 -22.59 30.43
CA ASP A 91 10.67 -23.77 29.97
C ASP A 91 12.12 -23.83 30.50
N ALA A 92 12.73 -22.66 30.75
CA ALA A 92 14.08 -22.58 31.33
C ALA A 92 14.09 -22.92 32.83
N GLU A 93 13.02 -22.57 33.57
CA GLU A 93 12.91 -22.84 35.00
C GLU A 93 12.58 -24.32 35.30
N LYS A 94 11.75 -24.96 34.45
CA LYS A 94 11.38 -26.37 34.61
C LYS A 94 12.51 -27.36 34.27
N ALA A 95 13.50 -26.93 33.49
CA ALA A 95 14.68 -27.74 33.15
C ALA A 95 15.76 -27.74 34.26
N ALA A 96 15.66 -26.86 35.26
CA ALA A 96 16.68 -26.65 36.28
C ALA A 96 16.43 -27.42 37.59
N GLU A 97 15.31 -28.13 37.76
CA GLU A 97 15.06 -28.92 38.96
C GLU A 97 15.74 -30.30 38.88
N PRO A 98 16.73 -30.61 39.75
CA PRO A 98 17.34 -31.94 39.79
C PRO A 98 16.35 -32.95 40.38
N LYS A 99 16.05 -34.00 39.62
CA LYS A 99 15.31 -35.17 40.11
C LYS A 99 16.12 -35.87 41.21
N THR A 100 15.49 -35.98 42.38
CA THR A 100 15.96 -36.73 43.56
C THR A 100 16.07 -38.23 43.32
#